data_AF-E7FR56-F1
#
_entry.id   AF-E7FR56-F1
#
_cell.length_a   1.000
_cell.length_b   1.000
_cell.length_c   1.000
_cell.angle_alpha   90.00
_cell.angle_beta   90.00
_cell.angle_gamma   90.00
#
_symmetry.space_group_name_H-M   'P 1'
#
loop_
_entity.id
_entity.type
_entity.pdbx_description
1 polymer ?
#
loop_
_entity_poly.entity_id
_entity_poly.type
_entity_poly.pdbx_seq_one_letter_code
_entity_poly.pdbx_strand_id
1 'polypeptide(L)'
;MTATYESEQKELMESVAESEQTLSSAEQENVDLRTFLSVIRQCTDIQELTPALVNHLISKIEIFDSYKDENRKKRVPVKIHFVGAGVIQPPDAKMIREAQEEMKNAAKSA
;
A
#
# COMPACT_ATOMS: atom_id res chain seq x y z
N MET A 1 -0.64 32.44 38.64
CA MET A 1 -1.95 31.99 38.09
C MET A 1 -2.01 32.05 36.56
N THR A 2 -1.14 32.80 35.87
CA THR A 2 -1.12 32.90 34.39
C THR A 2 -0.21 31.87 33.70
N ALA A 3 0.93 31.51 34.32
CA ALA A 3 1.91 30.60 33.70
C ALA A 3 1.40 29.17 33.43
N THR A 4 0.45 28.66 34.24
CA THR A 4 -0.19 27.35 34.04
C THR A 4 -1.15 27.35 32.85
N TYR A 5 -1.84 28.45 32.60
CA TYR A 5 -2.72 28.58 31.44
C TYR A 5 -1.93 28.68 30.13
N GLU A 6 -0.78 29.39 30.13
CA GLU A 6 0.10 29.45 28.97
C GLU A 6 0.75 28.09 28.64
N SER A 7 1.11 27.28 29.65
CA SER A 7 1.63 25.93 29.40
C SER A 7 0.57 25.00 28.83
N GLU A 8 -0.63 24.99 29.41
CA GLU A 8 -1.76 24.19 28.92
C GLU A 8 -2.14 24.57 27.48
N GLN A 9 -2.13 25.86 27.15
CA GLN A 9 -2.44 26.32 25.80
C GLN A 9 -1.40 25.86 24.77
N LYS A 10 -0.13 25.82 25.16
CA LYS A 10 0.96 25.37 24.29
C LYS A 10 0.91 23.86 24.05
N GLU A 11 0.65 23.06 25.10
CA GLU A 11 0.44 21.62 24.98
C GLU A 11 -0.78 21.29 24.10
N LEU A 12 -1.85 22.06 24.23
CA LEU A 12 -3.04 21.89 23.40
C LEU A 12 -2.75 22.19 21.92
N MET A 13 -2.00 23.26 21.64
CA MET A 13 -1.59 23.59 20.26
C MET A 13 -0.69 22.53 19.65
N GLU A 14 0.26 21.97 20.42
CA GLU A 14 1.12 20.87 19.96
C GLU A 14 0.30 19.61 19.67
N SER A 15 -0.65 19.26 20.54
CA SER A 15 -1.53 18.11 20.34
C SER A 15 -2.45 18.26 19.12
N VAL A 16 -2.96 19.48 18.87
CA VAL A 16 -3.74 19.78 17.66
C VAL A 16 -2.86 19.64 16.41
N ALA A 17 -1.65 20.19 16.42
CA ALA A 17 -0.74 20.09 15.28
C ALA A 17 -0.34 18.62 14.98
N GLU A 18 -0.08 17.82 16.01
CA GLU A 18 0.21 16.39 15.86
C GLU A 18 -0.99 15.61 15.29
N SER A 19 -2.20 15.94 15.76
CA SER A 19 -3.44 15.34 15.27
C SER A 19 -3.72 15.72 13.81
N GLU A 20 -3.51 16.98 13.42
CA GLU A 20 -3.63 17.47 12.04
C GLU A 20 -2.60 16.82 11.12
N GLN A 21 -1.36 16.68 11.56
CA GLN A 21 -0.30 15.98 10.82
C GLN A 21 -0.66 14.50 10.57
N THR A 22 -1.22 13.84 11.58
CA THR A 22 -1.68 12.45 11.47
C THR A 22 -2.85 12.32 10.51
N LEU A 23 -3.81 13.25 10.58
CA LEU A 23 -4.98 13.28 9.70
C LEU A 23 -4.56 13.51 8.23
N SER A 24 -3.68 14.48 7.99
CA SER A 24 -3.14 14.79 6.66
C SER A 24 -2.37 13.60 6.07
N SER A 25 -1.57 12.91 6.90
CA SER A 25 -0.87 11.69 6.47
C SER A 25 -1.84 10.57 6.09
N ALA A 26 -2.91 10.38 6.88
CA ALA A 26 -3.93 9.38 6.60
C ALA A 26 -4.76 9.72 5.35
N GLU A 27 -5.06 11.00 5.11
CA GLU A 27 -5.74 11.46 3.89
C GLU A 27 -4.86 11.24 2.65
N GLN A 28 -3.56 11.54 2.75
CA GLN A 28 -2.60 11.31 1.68
C GLN A 28 -2.47 9.81 1.34
N GLU A 29 -2.35 8.94 2.36
CA GLU A 29 -2.34 7.49 2.17
C GLU A 29 -3.62 6.98 1.48
N ASN A 30 -4.78 7.55 1.80
CA ASN A 30 -6.05 7.18 1.17
C ASN A 30 -6.10 7.60 -0.31
N VAL A 31 -5.61 8.80 -0.63
CA VAL A 31 -5.49 9.30 -2.00
C VAL A 31 -4.54 8.42 -2.82
N ASP A 32 -3.41 8.03 -2.23
CA ASP A 32 -2.45 7.15 -2.87
C ASP A 32 -3.04 5.75 -3.13
N LEU A 33 -3.82 5.20 -2.19
CA LEU A 33 -4.55 3.93 -2.39
C LEU A 33 -5.61 4.00 -3.50
N ARG A 34 -6.33 5.12 -3.62
CA ARG A 34 -7.33 5.30 -4.70
C ARG A 34 -6.65 5.45 -6.06
N THR A 35 -5.55 6.19 -6.12
CA THR A 35 -4.72 6.33 -7.32
C THR A 35 -4.14 4.97 -7.71
N PHE A 36 -3.62 4.23 -6.75
CA PHE A 36 -3.12 2.87 -6.91
C PHE A 36 -4.16 1.90 -7.46
N LEU A 37 -5.37 1.87 -6.86
CA LEU A 37 -6.48 1.06 -7.36
C LEU A 37 -6.93 1.48 -8.75
N SER A 38 -6.89 2.77 -9.08
CA SER A 38 -7.19 3.26 -10.42
C SER A 38 -6.16 2.78 -11.44
N VAL A 39 -4.87 2.80 -11.09
CA VAL A 39 -3.79 2.27 -11.93
C VAL A 39 -4.00 0.77 -12.14
N ILE A 40 -4.23 0.00 -11.07
CA ILE A 40 -4.53 -1.45 -11.18
C ILE A 40 -5.76 -1.72 -12.05
N ARG A 41 -6.81 -0.89 -11.94
CA ARG A 41 -8.03 -1.03 -12.75
C ARG A 41 -7.84 -0.64 -14.22
N GLN A 42 -6.99 0.33 -14.51
CA GLN A 42 -6.57 0.61 -15.90
C GLN A 42 -5.68 -0.52 -16.44
N CYS A 43 -4.97 -1.18 -15.52
CA CYS A 43 -4.19 -2.37 -15.73
C CYS A 43 -4.99 -3.69 -15.66
N THR A 44 -6.33 -3.69 -15.64
CA THR A 44 -7.11 -4.95 -15.60
C THR A 44 -7.05 -5.76 -16.90
N ASP A 45 -6.28 -5.31 -17.89
CA ASP A 45 -5.88 -6.09 -19.07
C ASP A 45 -4.42 -6.60 -18.98
N ILE A 46 -3.82 -6.55 -17.79
CA ILE A 46 -2.45 -7.03 -17.59
C ILE A 46 -2.41 -8.56 -17.55
N GLN A 47 -1.84 -9.14 -18.60
CA GLN A 47 -1.49 -10.57 -18.65
C GLN A 47 -0.18 -10.89 -17.90
N GLU A 48 0.69 -9.91 -17.66
CA GLU A 48 2.01 -10.10 -17.01
C GLU A 48 2.39 -8.98 -16.03
N LEU A 49 2.87 -9.34 -14.83
CA LEU A 49 3.45 -8.35 -13.90
C LEU A 49 4.73 -7.74 -14.50
N THR A 50 4.61 -6.55 -15.06
CA THR A 50 5.77 -5.78 -15.53
C THR A 50 6.55 -5.21 -14.33
N PRO A 51 7.89 -5.06 -14.41
CA PRO A 51 8.68 -4.45 -13.33
C PRO A 51 8.22 -3.03 -12.97
N ALA A 52 7.73 -2.28 -13.95
CA ALA A 52 7.15 -0.96 -13.75
C ALA A 52 5.89 -1.03 -12.89
N LEU A 53 5.00 -2.00 -13.14
CA LEU A 53 3.82 -2.24 -12.30
C LEU A 53 4.24 -2.67 -10.90
N VAL A 54 5.14 -3.65 -10.79
CA VAL A 54 5.63 -4.17 -9.50
C VAL A 54 6.17 -3.04 -8.63
N ASN A 55 6.94 -2.12 -9.19
CA ASN A 55 7.46 -0.97 -8.44
C ASN A 55 6.36 -0.07 -7.88
N HIS A 56 5.23 0.09 -8.57
CA HIS A 56 4.08 0.84 -8.04
C HIS A 56 3.34 0.09 -6.93
N LEU A 57 3.42 -1.25 -6.88
CA LEU A 57 2.82 -2.07 -5.82
C LEU A 57 3.64 -2.08 -4.52
N ILE A 58 4.90 -1.61 -4.55
CA ILE A 58 5.81 -1.64 -3.41
C ILE A 58 5.73 -0.31 -2.66
N SER A 59 5.34 -0.37 -1.39
CA SER A 59 5.34 0.77 -0.46
C SER A 59 6.75 1.05 0.08
N LYS A 60 7.44 0.01 0.56
CA LYS A 60 8.82 0.12 1.06
C LYS A 60 9.56 -1.21 0.95
N ILE A 61 10.89 -1.13 0.86
CA ILE A 61 11.79 -2.28 0.89
C ILE A 61 12.71 -2.12 2.10
N GLU A 62 12.59 -3.00 3.09
CA GLU A 62 13.47 -3.07 4.25
C GLU A 62 14.59 -4.06 3.98
N ILE A 63 15.83 -3.57 4.04
CA ILE A 63 17.04 -4.38 3.86
C ILE A 63 17.67 -4.55 5.25
N PHE A 64 17.87 -5.80 5.66
CA PHE A 64 18.47 -6.13 6.95
C PHE A 64 19.96 -6.38 6.81
N ASP A 65 20.64 -6.39 7.97
CA ASP A 65 22.05 -6.73 8.00
C ASP A 65 22.33 -8.12 7.44
N SER A 66 23.46 -8.21 6.76
CA SER A 66 23.89 -9.46 6.19
C SER A 66 24.31 -10.44 7.27
N TYR A 67 23.86 -11.68 7.17
CA TYR A 67 24.29 -12.77 8.04
C TYR A 67 24.95 -13.89 7.22
N LYS A 68 25.72 -14.75 7.88
CA LYS A 68 26.23 -15.97 7.26
C LYS A 68 25.27 -17.11 7.60
N ASP A 69 24.83 -17.84 6.58
CA ASP A 69 24.09 -19.08 6.81
C ASP A 69 25.03 -20.20 7.31
N GLU A 70 24.46 -21.35 7.67
CA GLU A 70 25.21 -22.52 8.16
C GLU A 70 26.28 -23.00 7.17
N ASN A 71 26.09 -22.71 5.88
CA ASN A 71 27.02 -23.02 4.79
C ASN A 71 28.08 -21.92 4.56
N ARG A 72 28.24 -20.98 5.51
CA ARG A 72 29.14 -19.81 5.44
C ARG A 72 28.86 -18.87 4.26
N LYS A 73 27.70 -18.96 3.62
CA LYS A 73 27.31 -18.03 2.54
C LYS A 73 26.69 -16.78 3.15
N LYS A 74 27.13 -15.62 2.66
CA LYS A 74 26.58 -14.32 3.06
C LYS A 74 25.19 -14.17 2.44
N ARG A 75 24.17 -13.93 3.25
CA ARG A 75 22.79 -13.64 2.84
C ARG A 75 22.37 -12.29 3.39
N VAL A 76 21.51 -11.60 2.66
CA VAL A 76 20.90 -10.34 3.05
C VAL A 76 19.39 -10.55 3.09
N PRO A 77 18.75 -10.53 4.27
CA PRO A 77 17.30 -10.58 4.35
C PRO A 77 16.70 -9.31 3.76
N VAL A 78 15.64 -9.46 2.98
CA VAL A 78 14.87 -8.34 2.42
C VAL A 78 13.40 -8.56 2.72
N LYS A 79 12.73 -7.53 3.24
CA LYS A 79 11.28 -7.54 3.46
C LYS A 79 10.64 -6.46 2.58
N ILE A 80 9.71 -6.89 1.74
CA ILE A 80 9.03 -6.03 0.78
C ILE A 80 7.61 -5.80 1.31
N HIS A 81 7.24 -4.52 1.47
CA HIS A 81 5.91 -4.12 1.90
C HIS A 81 5.10 -3.71 0.69
N PHE A 82 3.96 -4.37 0.49
CA PHE A 82 3.05 -4.06 -0.62
C PHE A 82 1.93 -3.13 -0.15
N VAL A 83 1.57 -2.20 -1.03
CA VAL A 83 0.45 -1.28 -0.84
C VAL A 83 -0.86 -2.09 -0.83
N GLY A 84 -1.72 -1.86 0.17
CA GLY A 84 -3.06 -2.49 0.25
C GLY A 84 -3.07 -3.98 0.64
N ALA A 85 -1.93 -4.55 1.06
CA ALA A 85 -1.85 -5.92 1.55
C ALA A 85 -2.75 -6.11 2.80
N GLY A 86 -3.78 -6.94 2.70
CA GLY A 86 -4.76 -7.20 3.77
C GLY A 86 -6.03 -6.32 3.74
N VAL A 87 -6.03 -5.24 2.95
CA VAL A 87 -7.21 -4.37 2.72
C VAL A 87 -8.03 -4.87 1.52
N ILE A 88 -7.34 -5.40 0.51
CA ILE A 88 -7.96 -6.02 -0.66
C ILE A 88 -8.04 -7.52 -0.37
N GLN A 89 -9.25 -8.07 -0.21
CA GLN A 89 -9.42 -9.51 -0.26
C GLN A 89 -9.15 -9.97 -1.70
N PRO A 90 -8.16 -10.87 -1.92
CA PRO A 90 -7.96 -11.45 -3.24
C PRO A 90 -9.27 -12.10 -3.69
N PRO A 91 -9.76 -11.84 -4.91
CA PRO A 91 -10.97 -12.49 -5.39
C PRO A 91 -10.77 -14.00 -5.43
N ASP A 92 -11.75 -14.75 -4.94
CA ASP A 92 -11.72 -16.20 -4.96
C ASP A 92 -11.69 -16.73 -6.40
N ALA A 93 -11.13 -17.92 -6.58
CA ALA A 93 -10.99 -18.55 -7.90
C ALA A 93 -12.31 -18.66 -8.68
N LYS A 94 -13.45 -18.72 -7.98
CA LYS A 94 -14.77 -18.71 -8.58
C LYS A 94 -15.11 -17.34 -9.20
N MET A 95 -14.86 -16.25 -8.48
CA MET A 95 -15.09 -14.88 -8.96
C MET A 95 -14.19 -14.56 -10.15
N ILE A 96 -12.95 -15.05 -10.14
CA ILE A 96 -12.01 -14.90 -11.27
C ILE A 96 -12.57 -15.61 -12.53
N ARG A 97 -13.07 -16.83 -12.39
CA ARG A 97 -13.65 -17.59 -13.51
C ARG A 97 -14.92 -16.95 -14.06
N GLU A 98 -15.78 -16.46 -13.18
CA GLU A 98 -17.01 -15.75 -13.55
C GLU A 98 -16.68 -14.47 -14.35
N ALA A 99 -15.74 -13.65 -13.86
CA ALA A 99 -15.28 -12.45 -14.58
C ALA A 99 -14.64 -12.77 -15.94
N GLN A 100 -13.83 -13.83 -16.03
CA GLN A 100 -13.22 -14.27 -17.30
C GLN A 100 -14.27 -14.72 -18.34
N GLU A 101 -15.32 -15.42 -17.90
CA GLU A 101 -16.43 -15.83 -18.77
C GLU A 101 -17.27 -14.63 -19.21
N GLU A 102 -17.53 -13.64 -18.35
CA GLU A 102 -18.20 -12.40 -18.72
C GLU A 102 -17.42 -11.62 -19.79
N MET A 103 -16.10 -11.46 -19.60
CA MET A 103 -15.24 -10.80 -20.60
C MET A 103 -15.22 -11.55 -21.93
N LYS A 104 -15.19 -12.88 -21.91
CA LYS A 104 -15.19 -13.73 -23.11
C LYS A 104 -16.53 -13.70 -23.84
N ASN A 105 -17.63 -13.55 -23.13
CA ASN A 105 -18.97 -13.41 -23.71
C ASN A 105 -19.18 -12.01 -24.29
N ALA A 106 -18.72 -10.96 -23.61
CA ALA A 106 -18.75 -9.59 -24.13
C ALA A 106 -17.94 -9.43 -25.42
N ALA A 107 -16.79 -10.10 -25.53
CA ALA A 107 -15.97 -10.12 -26.75
C ALA A 107 -16.57 -10.95 -27.91
N LYS A 108 -17.54 -11.84 -27.65
CA LYS A 108 -18.26 -12.62 -28.67
C LYS A 108 -19.54 -11.96 -29.14
N SER A 109 -20.06 -11.00 -28.37
CA SER A 109 -21.28 -10.24 -28.68
C SER A 109 -21.01 -8.91 -29.39
N ALA A 110 -19.75 -8.57 -29.63
CA ALA A 110 -19.28 -7.43 -30.41
C ALA A 110 -18.79 -7.90 -31.79
#